data_AF-A0A534K2Q2-F1
#
_entry.id   AF-A0A534K2Q2-F1
#
_cell.length_a   1.000
_cell.length_b   1.000
_cell.length_c   1.000
_cell.angle_alpha   90.00
_cell.angle_beta   90.00
_cell.angle_gamma   90.00
#
_symmetry.space_group_name_H-M   'P 1'
#
loop_
_entity.id
_entity.type
_entity.pdbx_description
1 polymer ?
#
loop_
_entity_poly.entity_id
_entity_poly.type
_entity_poly.pdbx_seq_one_letter_code
_entity_poly.pdbx_strand_id
1 'polypeptide(L)'
;MFIVVDDLLSGAFLLLLVGGVVFAWVDWRLRARKLPKLLGPSWDCPHCGVTNEAELTVCWSCGAAVTRLSLRPGTAPASETWQCRQCRAWNSTSRRSCWSCSNIPAKQPKQV
;
A
#
# COMPACT_ATOMS: atom_id res chain seq x y z
N MET A 1 -27.44 30.41 -19.77
CA MET A 1 -26.93 30.05 -18.42
C MET A 1 -26.67 28.55 -18.31
N PHE A 2 -26.02 27.95 -19.30
CA PHE A 2 -25.59 26.53 -19.29
C PHE A 2 -24.08 26.49 -19.56
N ILE A 3 -23.62 27.26 -20.56
CA ILE A 3 -22.20 27.46 -20.92
C ILE A 3 -21.30 27.82 -19.73
N VAL A 4 -21.71 28.79 -18.88
CA VAL A 4 -20.93 29.20 -17.69
C VAL A 4 -20.77 28.10 -16.64
N VAL A 5 -21.68 27.12 -16.58
CA VAL A 5 -21.64 26.04 -15.58
C VAL A 5 -20.73 24.91 -16.08
N ASP A 6 -20.80 24.60 -17.38
CA ASP A 6 -19.91 23.64 -18.06
C ASP A 6 -18.45 24.10 -18.07
N ASP A 7 -18.19 25.40 -18.28
CA ASP A 7 -16.84 25.99 -18.19
C ASP A 7 -16.29 25.94 -16.75
N LEU A 8 -17.12 26.23 -15.75
CA LEU A 8 -16.69 26.19 -14.34
C LEU A 8 -16.41 24.75 -13.88
N LEU A 9 -17.25 23.80 -14.31
CA LEU A 9 -17.09 22.38 -14.04
C LEU A 9 -15.83 21.84 -14.73
N SER A 10 -15.61 22.21 -15.99
CA SER A 10 -14.41 21.82 -16.76
C SER A 10 -13.13 22.39 -16.14
N GLY A 11 -13.15 23.65 -15.69
CA GLY A 11 -12.04 24.27 -14.97
C GLY A 11 -11.74 23.57 -13.64
N ALA A 12 -12.78 23.23 -12.87
CA ALA A 12 -12.63 22.48 -11.63
C ALA A 12 -12.04 21.08 -11.86
N PHE A 13 -12.49 20.37 -12.89
CA PHE A 13 -11.91 19.08 -13.28
C PHE A 13 -10.44 19.22 -13.69
N LEU A 14 -10.10 20.24 -14.48
CA LEU A 14 -8.70 20.51 -14.86
C LEU A 14 -7.82 20.77 -13.63
N LEU A 15 -8.30 21.56 -12.67
CA LEU A 15 -7.57 21.81 -11.43
C LEU A 15 -7.40 20.55 -10.57
N LEU A 16 -8.42 19.70 -10.49
CA LEU A 16 -8.33 18.43 -9.78
C LEU A 16 -7.35 17.46 -10.46
N LEU A 17 -7.36 17.39 -11.79
CA LEU A 17 -6.43 16.55 -12.55
C LEU A 17 -4.99 17.04 -12.40
N VAL A 18 -4.73 18.32 -12.64
CA VAL A 18 -3.38 18.90 -12.51
C VAL A 18 -2.90 18.81 -11.06
N GLY A 19 -3.75 19.15 -10.09
CA GLY A 19 -3.44 19.03 -8.67
C GLY A 19 -3.12 17.59 -8.28
N GLY A 20 -3.90 16.62 -8.75
CA GLY A 20 -3.66 15.19 -8.52
C GLY A 20 -2.34 14.72 -9.11
N VAL A 21 -2.01 15.12 -10.34
CA VAL A 21 -0.74 14.78 -11.00
C VAL A 21 0.45 15.38 -10.24
N VAL A 22 0.37 16.67 -9.87
CA VAL A 22 1.43 17.34 -9.10
C VAL A 22 1.61 16.68 -7.74
N PHE A 23 0.51 16.36 -7.04
CA PHE A 23 0.57 15.68 -5.75
C PHE A 23 1.21 14.30 -5.86
N ALA A 24 0.78 13.48 -6.82
CA ALA A 24 1.35 12.16 -7.06
C ALA A 24 2.85 12.23 -7.40
N TRP A 25 3.25 13.21 -8.22
CA TRP A 25 4.67 13.43 -8.55
C TRP A 25 5.51 13.82 -7.33
N VAL A 26 5.01 14.75 -6.50
CA VAL A 26 5.70 15.17 -5.28
C VAL A 26 5.84 14.02 -4.28
N ASP A 27 4.75 13.30 -4.02
CA ASP A 27 4.73 12.15 -3.11
C ASP A 27 5.71 11.05 -3.57
N TRP A 28 5.65 10.67 -4.86
CA TRP A 28 6.59 9.71 -5.46
C TRP A 28 8.05 10.17 -5.27
N ARG A 29 8.35 11.42 -5.59
CA ARG A 29 9.70 11.99 -5.47
C ARG A 29 10.21 11.97 -4.04
N LEU A 30 9.34 12.23 -3.06
CA LEU A 30 9.69 12.17 -1.64
C LEU A 30 9.96 10.73 -1.19
N ARG A 31 9.10 9.77 -1.57
CA ARG A 31 9.28 8.35 -1.25
C ARG A 31 10.57 7.79 -1.85
N ALA A 32 10.76 7.97 -3.15
CA ALA A 32 11.94 7.49 -3.88
C ALA A 32 13.27 8.03 -3.32
N ARG A 33 13.27 9.25 -2.76
CA ARG A 33 14.49 9.88 -2.23
C ARG A 33 14.73 9.65 -0.75
N LYS A 34 13.68 9.59 0.08
CA LYS A 34 13.82 9.54 1.54
C LYS A 34 13.76 8.13 2.10
N LEU A 35 12.95 7.25 1.52
CA LEU A 35 12.71 5.92 2.06
C LEU A 35 13.95 5.01 1.97
N PRO A 36 14.69 4.96 0.83
CA PRO A 36 15.91 4.15 0.74
C PRO A 36 17.04 4.63 1.67
N LYS A 37 17.09 5.94 1.96
CA LYS A 37 18.10 6.49 2.90
C LYS A 37 17.87 6.05 4.34
N LEU A 38 16.65 5.68 4.70
CA LEU A 38 16.28 5.29 6.06
C LEU A 38 16.31 3.77 6.24
N LEU A 39 15.94 3.02 5.21
CA LEU A 39 15.76 1.56 5.27
C LEU A 39 16.89 0.79 4.60
N GLY A 40 17.70 1.45 3.75
CA GLY A 40 18.62 0.76 2.84
C GLY A 40 17.93 0.39 1.52
N PRO A 41 18.54 -0.50 0.71
CA PRO A 41 18.01 -0.91 -0.59
C PRO A 41 16.76 -1.81 -0.48
N SER A 42 16.50 -2.37 0.69
CA SER A 42 15.36 -3.23 0.99
C SER A 42 15.00 -3.15 2.48
N TRP A 43 13.83 -3.69 2.86
CA TRP A 43 13.42 -3.79 4.25
C TRP A 43 12.63 -5.07 4.52
N ASP A 44 12.89 -5.69 5.67
CA ASP A 44 12.14 -6.86 6.11
C ASP A 44 10.85 -6.45 6.79
N CYS A 45 9.75 -7.05 6.37
CA CYS A 45 8.45 -6.76 6.95
C CYS A 45 8.40 -7.26 8.41
N PRO A 46 8.18 -6.39 9.41
CA PRO A 46 8.14 -6.81 10.81
C PRO A 46 6.94 -7.71 11.13
N HIS A 47 5.94 -7.77 10.25
CA HIS A 47 4.75 -8.59 10.43
C HIS A 47 4.90 -10.00 9.85
N CYS A 48 5.50 -10.15 8.67
CA CYS A 48 5.53 -11.43 7.96
C CYS A 48 6.94 -11.91 7.58
N GLY A 49 7.98 -11.12 7.84
CA GLY A 49 9.38 -11.44 7.56
C GLY A 49 9.79 -11.34 6.10
N VAL A 50 8.86 -11.03 5.18
CA VAL A 50 9.18 -10.89 3.75
C VAL A 50 10.00 -9.63 3.52
N THR A 51 11.11 -9.77 2.81
CA THR A 51 11.93 -8.65 2.31
C THR A 51 11.20 -7.94 1.17
N ASN A 52 11.14 -6.61 1.25
CA ASN A 52 10.52 -5.74 0.26
C ASN A 52 11.57 -4.77 -0.30
N GLU A 53 11.34 -4.32 -1.52
CA GLU A 53 12.13 -3.28 -2.17
C GLU A 53 11.97 -1.93 -1.45
N ALA A 54 13.00 -1.09 -1.50
CA ALA A 54 12.97 0.21 -0.80
C ALA A 54 11.91 1.18 -1.33
N GLU A 55 11.42 1.03 -2.57
CA GLU A 55 10.29 1.80 -3.08
C GLU A 55 8.94 1.41 -2.46
N LEU A 56 8.81 0.20 -1.93
CA LEU A 56 7.56 -0.29 -1.36
C LEU A 56 7.35 0.31 0.02
N THR A 57 6.26 1.05 0.16
CA THR A 57 5.78 1.54 1.47
C THR A 57 4.83 0.57 2.17
N VAL A 58 4.42 -0.47 1.47
CA VAL A 58 3.48 -1.50 1.92
C VAL A 58 4.02 -2.84 1.50
N CYS A 59 4.03 -3.82 2.42
CA CYS A 59 4.51 -5.15 2.13
C CYS A 59 3.65 -5.79 1.05
N TRP A 60 4.25 -6.23 -0.05
CA TRP A 60 3.52 -6.79 -1.20
C TRP A 60 2.80 -8.10 -0.87
N SER A 61 3.30 -8.82 0.14
CA SER A 61 2.78 -10.12 0.60
C SER A 61 1.61 -9.91 1.56
N CYS A 62 1.88 -9.30 2.72
CA CYS A 62 0.90 -9.21 3.80
C CYS A 62 0.12 -7.88 3.83
N GLY A 63 0.57 -6.81 3.16
CA GLY A 63 -0.11 -5.51 3.17
C GLY A 63 0.20 -4.63 4.39
N ALA A 64 1.13 -5.03 5.26
CA ALA A 64 1.58 -4.17 6.36
C ALA A 64 2.37 -2.97 5.82
N ALA A 65 2.02 -1.76 6.24
CA ALA A 65 2.75 -0.55 5.87
C ALA A 65 4.07 -0.41 6.64
N VAL A 66 5.13 0.06 5.98
CA VAL A 66 6.36 0.49 6.66
C VAL A 66 6.19 1.93 7.14
N THR A 67 6.32 2.13 8.44
CA THR A 67 6.34 3.46 9.06
C THR A 67 7.61 3.62 9.87
N ARG A 68 8.04 4.85 10.17
CA ARG A 68 9.16 5.07 11.11
C ARG A 68 8.93 4.39 12.46
N LEU A 69 7.68 4.19 12.86
CA LEU A 69 7.29 3.47 14.06
C LEU A 69 7.43 1.94 13.91
N SER A 70 7.16 1.42 12.70
CA SER A 70 7.20 -0.03 12.39
C SER A 70 8.63 -0.59 12.36
N LEU A 71 9.64 0.29 12.28
CA LEU A 71 11.05 -0.05 12.47
C LEU A 71 11.39 -0.38 13.94
N ARG A 72 10.49 -0.11 14.88
CA ARG A 72 10.60 -0.59 16.26
C ARG A 72 9.87 -1.93 16.38
N PRO A 73 10.55 -2.99 16.86
CA PRO A 73 9.89 -4.26 17.16
C PRO A 73 8.70 -4.02 18.11
N GLY A 74 7.51 -4.51 17.74
CA GLY A 74 6.33 -4.51 18.62
C GLY A 74 5.31 -3.38 18.47
N THR A 75 5.51 -2.40 17.57
CA THR A 75 4.52 -1.31 17.32
C THR A 75 4.00 -1.25 15.88
N ALA A 76 4.15 -2.33 15.11
CA ALA A 76 3.52 -2.40 13.79
C ALA A 76 1.99 -2.36 13.98
N PRO A 77 1.26 -1.49 13.25
CA PRO A 77 -0.20 -1.55 13.26
C PRO A 77 -0.61 -2.97 12.88
N ALA A 78 -1.63 -3.50 13.55
CA ALA A 78 -2.21 -4.80 13.25
C ALA A 78 -2.74 -4.77 11.81
N SER A 79 -1.88 -5.02 10.84
CA SER A 79 -2.31 -5.27 9.48
C SER A 79 -3.21 -6.49 9.57
N GLU A 80 -4.46 -6.34 9.18
CA GLU A 80 -5.33 -7.48 9.03
C GLU A 80 -4.72 -8.34 7.92
N THR A 81 -4.23 -9.51 8.29
CA THR A 81 -3.58 -10.46 7.39
C THR A 81 -4.06 -11.87 7.69
N TRP A 82 -3.91 -12.76 6.72
CA TRP A 82 -4.22 -14.16 6.90
C TRP A 82 -3.09 -15.02 6.34
N GLN A 83 -2.81 -16.13 7.03
CA GLN A 83 -1.83 -17.11 6.57
C GLN A 83 -2.56 -18.21 5.79
N CYS A 84 -2.08 -18.51 4.58
CA CYS A 84 -2.63 -19.58 3.76
C CYS A 84 -2.39 -20.94 4.43
N ARG A 85 -3.45 -21.75 4.57
CA ARG A 85 -3.33 -23.08 5.20
C ARG A 85 -2.62 -24.11 4.32
N GLN A 86 -2.62 -23.91 3.01
CA GLN A 86 -1.99 -24.83 2.05
C GLN A 86 -0.47 -24.63 1.96
N CYS A 87 -0.02 -23.38 1.76
CA CYS A 87 1.40 -23.07 1.51
C CYS A 87 2.05 -22.15 2.56
N ARG A 88 1.33 -21.78 3.63
CA ARG A 88 1.81 -20.91 4.71
C ARG A 88 2.22 -19.48 4.30
N ALA A 89 2.02 -19.09 3.06
CA ALA A 89 2.22 -17.72 2.61
C ALA A 89 1.29 -16.75 3.37
N TRP A 90 1.83 -15.62 3.81
CA TRP A 90 1.06 -14.51 4.36
C TRP A 90 0.36 -13.74 3.23
N ASN A 91 -0.86 -13.29 3.49
CA ASN A 91 -1.68 -12.55 2.53
C ASN A 91 -2.35 -11.37 3.24
N SER A 92 -2.53 -10.27 2.54
CA SER A 92 -3.41 -9.17 2.96
C SER A 92 -4.87 -9.62 2.99
N THR A 93 -5.69 -9.07 3.90
CA THR A 93 -7.16 -9.25 3.89
C THR A 93 -7.85 -8.74 2.62
N SER A 94 -7.19 -7.86 1.87
CA SER A 94 -7.67 -7.44 0.55
C SER A 94 -7.65 -8.57 -0.50
N ARG A 95 -6.84 -9.61 -0.31
CA ARG A 95 -6.71 -10.73 -1.25
C ARG A 95 -7.79 -11.78 -1.01
N ARG A 96 -8.56 -12.09 -2.06
CA ARG A 96 -9.57 -13.17 -2.05
C ARG A 96 -8.97 -14.57 -2.16
N SER A 97 -7.79 -14.71 -2.75
CA SER A 97 -7.06 -15.96 -2.93
C SER A 97 -5.60 -15.79 -2.55
N CYS A 98 -4.92 -16.91 -2.27
CA CYS A 98 -3.51 -16.89 -1.91
C CYS A 98 -2.66 -16.41 -3.10
N TRP A 99 -1.78 -15.43 -2.89
CA TRP A 99 -0.91 -14.94 -3.97
C TRP A 99 0.09 -15.99 -4.49
N SER A 100 0.46 -16.97 -3.65
CA SER A 100 1.46 -17.98 -3.98
C SER A 100 0.87 -19.25 -4.63
N CYS A 101 -0.30 -19.72 -4.15
CA CYS A 101 -0.88 -21.00 -4.59
C CYS A 101 -2.33 -20.90 -5.06
N SER A 102 -2.90 -19.70 -5.14
CA SER A 102 -4.29 -19.43 -5.55
C SER A 102 -5.38 -20.08 -4.69
N ASN A 103 -5.05 -20.77 -3.60
CA ASN A 103 -6.03 -21.35 -2.69
C ASN A 103 -6.93 -20.25 -2.09
N ILE A 104 -8.23 -20.47 -2.13
CA ILE A 104 -9.24 -19.58 -1.53
C ILE A 104 -9.48 -20.05 -0.09
N PRO A 105 -9.36 -19.17 0.92
CA PRO A 105 -9.64 -19.55 2.30
C PRO A 105 -11.14 -19.84 2.49
N ALA A 106 -11.46 -20.93 3.21
CA ALA A 106 -12.86 -21.35 3.44
C ALA A 106 -13.68 -20.33 4.25
N LYS A 107 -13.03 -19.49 5.05
CA LYS A 107 -13.65 -18.35 5.74
C LYS A 107 -12.83 -17.12 5.38
N GLN A 108 -13.46 -16.17 4.68
CA GLN A 108 -12.80 -14.91 4.37
C GLN A 108 -12.54 -14.15 5.67
N PRO A 109 -11.35 -13.56 5.84
CA PRO A 109 -11.15 -12.60 6.91
C PRO A 109 -12.10 -11.42 6.69
N LYS A 110 -12.69 -10.90 7.77
CA LYS A 110 -13.60 -9.75 7.70
C LYS A 110 -12.84 -8.59 7.06
N GLN A 111 -13.42 -7.95 6.05
CA GLN A 111 -12.93 -6.68 5.53
C GLN A 111 -13.54 -5.60 6.43
N VAL A 112 -12.69 -4.83 7.12
CA VAL A 112 -13.08 -3.67 7.91
C VAL A 112 -13.18 -2.43 7.03
#